data_AF-A0A7S2F5A0-F1
#
_entry.id   AF-A0A7S2F5A0-F1
#
_cell.length_a   1.000
_cell.length_b   1.000
_cell.length_c   1.000
_cell.angle_alpha   90.00
_cell.angle_beta   90.00
_cell.angle_gamma   90.00
#
_symmetry.space_group_name_H-M   'P 1'
#
loop_
_entity.id
_entity.type
_entity.pdbx_description
1 polymer ?
#
loop_
_entity_poly.entity_id
_entity_poly.type
_entity_poly.pdbx_seq_one_letter_code
_entity_poly.pdbx_strand_id
1 'polypeptide(L)'
;AEKGRESHSVLGSLFLNPTVAAGIAFGSGGTQIRKGPVYTERILYLRVNKDRRVEVVDTLGLKCDDLFGKLEEGTLSQEDVDPGAKEKLLASNQEAYRTKVCTLDATVARSNADTAGPAPVRSEGKVLILASVHDTFPKAKAKESVWVSCKDLSTAQTLKHQVCLSSPDDLPSSVEYMDKDAVIAVDEGGRALCCNR
;
A
#
# COMPACT_ATOMS: atom_id res chain seq x y z
N ALA A 1 3.20 6.38 16.32
CA ALA A 1 1.89 6.89 16.75
C ALA A 1 1.86 8.41 16.95
N GLU A 2 3.00 9.10 17.04
CA GLU A 2 3.09 10.51 17.49
C GLU A 2 2.67 11.59 16.48
N LYS A 3 2.60 11.30 15.18
CA LYS A 3 2.31 12.34 14.16
C LYS A 3 0.86 12.39 13.66
N GLY A 4 -0.05 11.58 14.22
CA GLY A 4 -1.44 11.52 13.75
C GLY A 4 -1.59 11.01 12.32
N ARG A 5 -0.68 10.13 11.88
CA ARG A 5 -0.60 9.59 10.51
C ARG A 5 -0.73 8.07 10.50
N GLU A 6 -1.24 7.53 9.39
CA GLU A 6 -1.30 6.12 9.07
C GLU A 6 -0.35 5.78 7.91
N SER A 7 0.13 4.53 7.92
CA SER A 7 0.93 3.96 6.83
C SER A 7 0.13 3.88 5.52
N HIS A 8 0.86 3.78 4.42
CA HIS A 8 0.35 3.52 3.07
C HIS A 8 -0.21 2.11 2.91
N SER A 9 0.21 1.16 3.75
CA SER A 9 -0.24 -0.24 3.68
C SER A 9 -0.54 -0.81 5.06
N VAL A 10 -1.58 -1.64 5.14
CA VAL A 10 -1.96 -2.44 6.29
C VAL A 10 -2.32 -3.84 5.78
N LEU A 11 -1.50 -4.83 6.13
CA LEU A 11 -1.67 -6.23 5.70
C LEU A 11 -2.16 -7.08 6.87
N GLY A 12 -2.87 -8.16 6.57
CA GLY A 12 -3.22 -9.17 7.59
C GLY A 12 -1.97 -9.76 8.26
N SER A 13 -0.85 -9.82 7.55
CA SER A 13 0.45 -10.30 8.03
C SER A 13 1.28 -9.27 8.79
N LEU A 14 0.76 -8.09 9.14
CA LEU A 14 1.55 -7.07 9.85
C LEU A 14 2.20 -7.57 11.14
N PHE A 15 1.59 -8.55 11.82
CA PHE A 15 2.14 -9.18 13.01
C PHE A 15 3.43 -9.99 12.74
N LEU A 16 3.68 -10.36 11.48
CA LEU A 16 4.93 -11.00 11.03
C LEU A 16 6.03 -9.99 10.69
N ASN A 17 5.76 -8.69 10.91
CA ASN A 17 6.69 -7.59 10.66
C ASN A 17 7.28 -7.57 9.22
N PRO A 18 6.44 -7.58 8.16
CA PRO A 18 6.93 -7.50 6.79
C PRO A 18 7.57 -6.14 6.51
N THR A 19 8.64 -6.13 5.72
CA THR A 19 9.32 -4.88 5.35
C THR A 19 8.55 -4.14 4.25
N VAL A 20 8.67 -2.81 4.23
CA VAL A 20 8.09 -1.96 3.17
C VAL A 20 8.66 -2.36 1.80
N ALA A 21 9.96 -2.63 1.72
CA ALA A 21 10.62 -3.08 0.50
C ALA A 21 10.02 -4.38 -0.05
N ALA A 22 9.76 -5.39 0.81
CA ALA A 22 9.07 -6.60 0.40
C ALA A 22 7.64 -6.29 -0.08
N GLY A 23 6.93 -5.41 0.63
CA GLY A 23 5.62 -4.92 0.21
C GLY A 23 5.64 -4.38 -1.22
N ILE A 24 6.59 -3.50 -1.54
CA ILE A 24 6.79 -2.94 -2.90
C ILE A 24 7.10 -4.04 -3.92
N ALA A 25 8.06 -4.92 -3.61
CA ALA A 25 8.52 -5.97 -4.53
C ALA A 25 7.39 -6.95 -4.89
N PHE A 26 6.46 -7.24 -3.98
CA PHE A 26 5.30 -8.09 -4.25
C PHE A 26 4.03 -7.31 -4.65
N GLY A 27 4.11 -5.98 -4.74
CA GLY A 27 2.96 -5.10 -5.03
C GLY A 27 1.78 -5.31 -4.07
N SER A 28 2.11 -5.39 -2.78
CA SER A 28 1.16 -5.66 -1.70
C SER A 28 -0.06 -4.73 -1.77
N GLY A 29 -1.25 -5.29 -1.59
CA GLY A 29 -2.51 -4.57 -1.52
C GLY A 29 -3.32 -5.12 -0.36
N GLY A 30 -3.31 -4.39 0.74
CA GLY A 30 -3.89 -4.82 2.00
C GLY A 30 -5.39 -4.56 2.11
N THR A 31 -5.83 -4.40 3.35
CA THR A 31 -7.24 -4.21 3.74
C THR A 31 -7.74 -2.78 3.45
N GLN A 32 -6.82 -1.84 3.24
CA GLN A 32 -7.10 -0.42 3.08
C GLN A 32 -7.63 -0.08 1.69
N ILE A 33 -8.94 -0.23 1.49
CA ILE A 33 -9.62 0.00 0.21
C ILE A 33 -9.44 1.41 -0.34
N ARG A 34 -9.18 2.40 0.53
CA ARG A 34 -8.91 3.79 0.11
C ARG A 34 -7.53 4.01 -0.48
N LYS A 35 -6.56 3.11 -0.25
CA LYS A 35 -5.12 3.36 -0.52
C LYS A 35 -4.60 2.62 -1.73
N GLY A 36 -5.23 1.51 -2.10
CA GLY A 36 -4.83 0.70 -3.23
C GLY A 36 -3.59 -0.16 -2.96
N PRO A 37 -3.04 -0.79 -4.01
CA PRO A 37 -1.75 -1.45 -3.90
C PRO A 37 -0.66 -0.43 -3.60
N VAL A 38 0.41 -0.88 -2.94
CA VAL A 38 1.61 -0.07 -2.73
C VAL A 38 2.12 0.47 -4.07
N TYR A 39 2.44 1.76 -4.08
CA TYR A 39 2.94 2.45 -5.24
C TYR A 39 3.81 3.62 -4.78
N THR A 40 4.93 3.83 -5.46
CA THR A 40 5.73 5.05 -5.37
C THR A 40 6.69 5.10 -6.56
N GLU A 41 6.85 6.28 -7.13
CA GLU A 41 7.86 6.63 -8.14
C GLU A 41 9.18 7.06 -7.50
N ARG A 42 9.22 7.15 -6.17
CA ARG A 42 10.35 7.67 -5.41
C ARG A 42 11.10 6.53 -4.72
N ILE A 43 12.01 5.89 -5.45
CA ILE A 43 12.71 4.68 -5.00
C ILE A 43 14.19 4.76 -5.39
N LEU A 44 15.06 4.36 -4.47
CA LEU A 44 16.47 4.05 -4.72
C LEU A 44 16.62 2.54 -4.77
N TYR A 45 17.15 2.00 -5.86
CA TYR A 45 17.32 0.57 -6.04
C TYR A 45 18.50 0.20 -6.94
N LEU A 46 18.99 -1.02 -6.80
CA LEU A 46 19.99 -1.61 -7.68
C LEU A 46 19.33 -2.59 -8.64
N ARG A 47 19.75 -2.58 -9.91
CA ARG A 47 19.38 -3.61 -10.89
C ARG A 47 20.60 -4.10 -11.65
N VAL A 48 20.47 -5.28 -12.25
CA VAL A 48 21.48 -5.80 -13.19
C VAL A 48 21.04 -5.45 -14.60
N ASN A 49 21.88 -4.69 -15.30
CA ASN A 49 21.59 -4.24 -16.66
C ASN A 49 21.82 -5.36 -17.70
N LYS A 50 21.55 -5.06 -18.98
CA LYS A 50 21.70 -6.03 -20.09
C LYS A 50 23.15 -6.53 -20.26
N ASP A 51 24.13 -5.74 -19.84
CA ASP A 51 25.57 -6.06 -19.90
C ASP A 51 26.05 -6.80 -18.63
N ARG A 52 25.13 -7.25 -17.77
CA ARG A 52 25.41 -7.93 -16.49
C ARG A 52 26.19 -7.08 -15.49
N ARG A 53 26.02 -5.75 -15.54
CA ARG A 53 26.60 -4.82 -14.57
C ARG A 53 25.53 -4.33 -13.60
N VAL A 54 25.92 -4.14 -12.34
CA VAL A 54 25.07 -3.50 -11.33
C VAL A 54 24.99 -2.01 -11.65
N GLU A 55 23.78 -1.48 -11.70
CA GLU A 55 23.51 -0.05 -11.81
C GLU A 55 22.65 0.42 -10.63
N VAL A 56 22.97 1.62 -10.13
CA VAL A 56 22.16 2.33 -9.14
C VAL A 56 21.15 3.18 -9.90
N VAL A 57 19.88 3.06 -9.53
CA VAL A 57 18.80 3.91 -10.03
C VAL A 57 18.20 4.68 -8.87
N ASP A 58 18.33 6.00 -8.91
CA ASP A 58 17.80 6.92 -7.91
C ASP A 58 16.67 7.77 -8.50
N THR A 59 15.47 7.62 -7.94
CA THR A 59 14.32 8.49 -8.21
C THR A 59 13.72 9.08 -6.94
N LEU A 60 14.45 9.10 -5.82
CA LEU A 60 13.90 9.54 -4.52
C LEU A 60 13.41 11.00 -4.52
N GLY A 61 13.93 11.83 -5.44
CA GLY A 61 13.68 13.26 -5.44
C GLY A 61 14.36 13.96 -4.26
N LEU A 62 15.57 13.52 -3.94
CA LEU A 62 16.48 14.16 -2.99
C LEU A 62 17.65 14.78 -3.77
N LYS A 63 18.18 15.89 -3.26
CA LYS A 63 19.31 16.64 -3.82
C LYS A 63 20.37 16.79 -2.74
N CYS A 64 21.32 15.87 -2.70
CA CYS A 64 22.44 15.91 -1.78
C CYS A 64 23.68 15.25 -2.40
N ASP A 65 24.86 15.69 -1.99
CA ASP A 65 26.13 15.24 -2.58
C ASP A 65 26.54 13.82 -2.13
N ASP A 66 26.17 13.43 -0.90
CA ASP A 66 26.40 12.09 -0.34
C ASP A 66 25.10 11.46 0.16
N LEU A 67 24.29 10.96 -0.78
CA LEU A 67 23.00 10.36 -0.48
C LEU A 67 23.13 9.09 0.39
N PHE A 68 24.11 8.23 0.09
CA PHE A 68 24.27 6.97 0.82
C PHE A 68 24.70 7.20 2.27
N GLY A 69 25.72 8.05 2.50
CA GLY A 69 26.14 8.40 3.85
C GLY A 69 25.00 9.03 4.65
N LYS A 70 24.26 9.98 4.06
CA LYS A 70 23.11 10.61 4.73
C LYS A 70 21.98 9.64 5.05
N LEU A 71 21.71 8.66 4.19
CA LEU A 71 20.71 7.62 4.45
C LEU A 71 21.14 6.69 5.58
N GLU A 72 22.41 6.28 5.61
CA GLU A 72 22.96 5.41 6.66
C GLU A 72 23.02 6.10 8.02
N GLU A 73 23.43 7.37 8.05
CA GLU A 73 23.54 8.17 9.28
C GLU A 73 22.18 8.73 9.75
N GLY A 74 21.16 8.73 8.88
CA GLY A 74 19.85 9.30 9.18
C GLY A 74 19.85 10.83 9.28
N THR A 75 20.72 11.51 8.51
CA THR A 75 20.97 12.96 8.61
C THR A 75 20.29 13.78 7.51
N LEU A 76 19.33 13.19 6.79
CA LEU A 76 18.52 13.90 5.79
C LEU A 76 17.70 15.03 6.42
N SER A 77 17.71 16.20 5.77
CA SER A 77 16.96 17.39 6.17
C SER A 77 15.92 17.80 5.12
N GLN A 78 15.14 18.84 5.40
CA GLN A 78 14.22 19.40 4.40
C GLN A 78 14.94 20.06 3.22
N GLU A 79 16.17 20.53 3.43
CA GLU A 79 16.98 21.16 2.37
C GLU A 79 17.44 20.14 1.34
N ASP A 80 17.57 18.87 1.74
CA ASP A 80 17.91 17.76 0.85
C ASP A 80 16.72 17.33 -0.03
N VAL A 81 15.50 17.82 0.21
CA VAL A 81 14.33 17.45 -0.60
C VAL A 81 14.26 18.35 -1.83
N ASP A 82 14.24 17.76 -3.03
CA ASP A 82 14.01 18.55 -4.25
C ASP A 82 12.62 19.21 -4.18
N PRO A 83 12.53 20.55 -4.22
CA PRO A 83 11.25 21.25 -4.14
C PRO A 83 10.24 20.77 -5.20
N GLY A 84 10.72 20.43 -6.41
CA GLY A 84 9.86 19.97 -7.50
C GLY A 84 9.53 18.47 -7.48
N ALA A 85 10.09 17.69 -6.54
CA ALA A 85 9.88 16.24 -6.53
C ALA A 85 8.42 15.87 -6.26
N LYS A 86 7.72 16.59 -5.38
CA LYS A 86 6.33 16.28 -5.03
C LYS A 86 5.35 16.47 -6.19
N GLU A 87 5.64 17.40 -7.09
CA GLU A 87 4.80 17.70 -8.24
C GLU A 87 5.06 16.74 -9.42
N LYS A 88 6.27 16.19 -9.48
CA LYS A 88 6.74 15.37 -10.60
C LYS A 88 6.70 13.87 -10.33
N LEU A 89 6.77 13.46 -9.07
CA LEU A 89 6.92 12.06 -8.66
C LEU A 89 5.88 11.70 -7.60
N LEU A 90 5.03 10.75 -7.94
CA LEU A 90 4.01 10.25 -7.05
C LEU A 90 4.62 9.38 -5.95
N ALA A 91 4.29 9.67 -4.69
CA ALA A 91 4.64 8.80 -3.55
C ALA A 91 3.49 7.85 -3.15
N SER A 92 2.42 7.85 -3.94
CA SER A 92 1.20 7.05 -3.81
C SER A 92 0.35 7.21 -5.08
N ASN A 93 -0.38 6.17 -5.48
CA ASN A 93 -1.38 6.24 -6.56
C ASN A 93 -2.82 6.19 -6.02
N GLN A 94 -3.00 6.62 -4.78
CA GLN A 94 -4.24 6.47 -4.03
C GLN A 94 -5.44 7.15 -4.72
N GLU A 95 -5.29 8.37 -5.25
CA GLU A 95 -6.40 9.11 -5.86
C GLU A 95 -6.97 8.39 -7.09
N ALA A 96 -6.12 8.01 -8.04
CA ALA A 96 -6.55 7.25 -9.21
C ALA A 96 -7.13 5.89 -8.83
N TYR A 97 -6.57 5.23 -7.81
CA TYR A 97 -7.09 3.94 -7.34
C TYR A 97 -8.51 4.04 -6.77
N ARG A 98 -8.83 5.09 -5.99
CA ARG A 98 -10.18 5.30 -5.44
C ARG A 98 -11.22 5.44 -6.54
N THR A 99 -10.90 6.20 -7.59
CA THR A 99 -11.77 6.31 -8.76
C THR A 99 -11.93 4.97 -9.46
N LYS A 100 -10.83 4.25 -9.71
CA LYS A 100 -10.85 2.93 -10.37
C LYS A 100 -11.72 1.93 -9.62
N VAL A 101 -11.56 1.79 -8.31
CA VAL A 101 -12.31 0.80 -7.52
C VAL A 101 -13.81 1.11 -7.44
N CYS A 102 -14.21 2.38 -7.54
CA CYS A 102 -15.61 2.81 -7.58
C CYS A 102 -16.24 2.81 -8.99
N THR A 103 -15.45 2.54 -10.05
CA THR A 103 -15.97 2.57 -11.43
C THR A 103 -16.91 1.39 -11.73
N LEU A 104 -16.68 0.23 -11.08
CA LEU A 104 -17.53 -0.96 -11.15
C LEU A 104 -17.82 -1.46 -12.59
N ASP A 105 -16.86 -1.30 -13.52
CA ASP A 105 -16.95 -1.69 -14.94
C ASP A 105 -16.51 -3.14 -15.22
N ALA A 106 -16.57 -4.01 -14.20
CA ALA A 106 -16.07 -5.39 -14.20
C ALA A 106 -14.55 -5.55 -14.41
N THR A 107 -13.78 -4.47 -14.54
CA THR A 107 -12.31 -4.57 -14.58
C THR A 107 -11.76 -4.91 -13.19
N VAL A 108 -10.67 -5.70 -13.16
CA VAL A 108 -9.99 -6.02 -11.91
C VAL A 108 -9.31 -4.76 -11.37
N ALA A 109 -9.71 -4.32 -10.17
CA ALA A 109 -9.17 -3.10 -9.56
C ALA A 109 -7.64 -3.16 -9.38
N ARG A 110 -7.10 -4.32 -8.99
CA ARG A 110 -5.65 -4.57 -8.84
C ARG A 110 -5.31 -6.04 -9.06
N SER A 111 -4.16 -6.30 -9.67
CA SER A 111 -3.60 -7.65 -9.81
C SER A 111 -2.07 -7.59 -9.77
N ASN A 112 -1.40 -8.72 -9.52
CA ASN A 112 0.06 -8.78 -9.57
C ASN A 112 0.61 -8.76 -10.99
N ALA A 113 -0.20 -9.13 -11.98
CA ALA A 113 0.17 -9.07 -13.39
C ALA A 113 0.07 -7.64 -13.99
N ASP A 114 -0.41 -6.67 -13.21
CA ASP A 114 -0.43 -5.27 -13.61
C ASP A 114 1.00 -4.69 -13.54
N THR A 115 1.66 -4.59 -14.69
CA THR A 115 3.03 -4.08 -14.83
C THR A 115 3.10 -2.56 -14.99
N ALA A 116 2.00 -1.83 -14.76
CA ALA A 116 2.03 -0.38 -14.80
C ALA A 116 2.86 0.20 -13.64
N GLY A 117 3.64 1.24 -13.94
CA GLY A 117 4.42 1.96 -12.95
C GLY A 117 5.92 1.66 -12.93
N PRO A 118 6.61 2.06 -11.86
CA PRO A 118 8.07 1.94 -11.74
C PRO A 118 8.55 0.50 -11.62
N ALA A 119 9.69 0.20 -12.24
CA ALA A 119 10.28 -1.15 -12.26
C ALA A 119 10.42 -1.86 -10.89
N PRO A 120 10.70 -1.18 -9.76
CA PRO A 120 10.79 -1.85 -8.46
C PRO A 120 9.44 -2.34 -7.90
N VAL A 121 8.34 -1.69 -8.28
CA VAL A 121 6.99 -2.07 -7.86
C VAL A 121 6.62 -3.37 -8.57
N ARG A 122 6.28 -4.41 -7.82
CA ARG A 122 6.05 -5.78 -8.34
C ARG A 122 7.27 -6.40 -9.03
N SER A 123 8.47 -6.01 -8.58
CA SER A 123 9.70 -6.57 -9.12
C SER A 123 9.96 -8.03 -8.73
N GLU A 124 9.26 -8.58 -7.74
CA GLU A 124 9.41 -9.97 -7.27
C GLU A 124 10.88 -10.34 -6.99
N GLY A 125 11.65 -9.38 -6.44
CA GLY A 125 13.06 -9.56 -6.11
C GLY A 125 14.03 -9.45 -7.30
N LYS A 126 13.58 -9.05 -8.49
CA LYS A 126 14.45 -8.78 -9.65
C LYS A 126 15.35 -7.56 -9.47
N VAL A 127 15.05 -6.71 -8.49
CA VAL A 127 15.87 -5.57 -8.09
C VAL A 127 16.07 -5.56 -6.59
N LEU A 128 17.14 -4.92 -6.13
CA LEU A 128 17.38 -4.68 -4.71
C LEU A 128 16.93 -3.27 -4.34
N ILE A 129 15.85 -3.14 -3.57
CA ILE A 129 15.35 -1.85 -3.09
C ILE A 129 16.15 -1.42 -1.87
N LEU A 130 16.73 -0.21 -1.92
CA LEU A 130 17.55 0.34 -0.85
C LEU A 130 16.78 1.36 -0.01
N ALA A 131 16.00 2.24 -0.66
CA ALA A 131 15.17 3.23 0.02
C ALA A 131 13.93 3.57 -0.81
N SER A 132 12.88 4.06 -0.16
CA SER A 132 11.63 4.46 -0.81
C SER A 132 10.94 5.57 -0.03
N VAL A 133 10.37 6.54 -0.73
CA VAL A 133 9.52 7.58 -0.14
C VAL A 133 8.06 7.26 -0.41
N HIS A 134 7.23 7.34 0.63
CA HIS A 134 5.80 7.11 0.52
C HIS A 134 5.01 8.25 1.14
N ASP A 135 3.85 8.52 0.55
CA ASP A 135 2.86 9.30 1.26
C ASP A 135 2.38 8.52 2.48
N THR A 136 2.20 9.26 3.57
CA THR A 136 1.42 8.80 4.71
C THR A 136 0.03 9.43 4.64
N PHE A 137 -0.89 8.98 5.46
CA PHE A 137 -2.28 9.44 5.40
C PHE A 137 -2.71 9.99 6.75
N PRO A 138 -3.59 11.01 6.82
CA PRO A 138 -4.14 11.44 8.10
C PRO A 138 -4.84 10.27 8.80
N LYS A 139 -4.57 10.08 10.09
CA LYS A 139 -5.28 9.08 10.89
C LYS A 139 -6.73 9.53 11.09
N ALA A 140 -7.67 8.60 10.96
CA ALA A 140 -9.08 8.89 11.23
C ALA A 140 -9.28 9.37 12.68
N LYS A 141 -10.10 10.41 12.86
CA LYS A 141 -10.41 10.98 14.18
C LYS A 141 -11.20 10.02 15.07
N ALA A 142 -12.10 9.24 14.45
CA ALA A 142 -12.86 8.17 15.07
C ALA A 142 -12.85 6.95 14.15
N LYS A 143 -12.98 5.76 14.74
CA LYS A 143 -13.09 4.49 14.02
C LYS A 143 -14.28 3.73 14.57
N GLU A 144 -15.17 3.32 13.69
CA GLU A 144 -16.26 2.40 13.98
C GLU A 144 -16.12 1.17 13.09
N SER A 145 -16.63 0.05 13.57
CA SER A 145 -16.63 -1.20 12.83
C SER A 145 -18.03 -1.79 12.93
N VAL A 146 -18.59 -2.15 11.77
CA VAL A 146 -19.92 -2.72 11.66
C VAL A 146 -19.75 -4.15 11.15
N TRP A 147 -20.32 -5.10 11.89
CA TRP A 147 -20.39 -6.49 11.45
C TRP A 147 -21.73 -6.72 10.75
N VAL A 148 -21.68 -7.09 9.47
CA VAL A 148 -22.88 -7.32 8.65
C VAL A 148 -22.91 -8.77 8.21
N SER A 149 -23.97 -9.49 8.59
CA SER A 149 -24.23 -10.84 8.11
C SER A 149 -25.14 -10.79 6.90
N CYS A 150 -24.71 -11.42 5.80
CA CYS A 150 -25.51 -11.55 4.58
C CYS A 150 -25.94 -12.99 4.38
N LYS A 151 -27.11 -13.21 3.77
CA LYS A 151 -27.63 -14.56 3.48
C LYS A 151 -26.76 -15.35 2.49
N ASP A 152 -26.11 -14.65 1.56
CA ASP A 152 -25.32 -15.22 0.47
C ASP A 152 -24.28 -14.20 -0.04
N LEU A 153 -23.34 -14.67 -0.87
CA LEU A 153 -22.30 -13.84 -1.50
C LEU A 153 -22.88 -12.75 -2.40
N SER A 154 -23.99 -13.03 -3.10
CA SER A 154 -24.64 -12.05 -3.98
C SER A 154 -25.09 -10.82 -3.18
N THR A 155 -25.72 -11.04 -2.03
CA THR A 155 -26.17 -9.97 -1.13
C THR A 155 -24.99 -9.17 -0.58
N ALA A 156 -23.88 -9.84 -0.23
CA ALA A 156 -22.66 -9.18 0.22
C ALA A 156 -22.03 -8.31 -0.89
N GLN A 157 -21.99 -8.80 -2.14
CA GLN A 157 -21.52 -8.03 -3.30
C GLN A 157 -22.41 -6.82 -3.58
N THR A 158 -23.74 -6.97 -3.48
CA THR A 158 -24.68 -5.84 -3.61
C THR A 158 -24.41 -4.77 -2.56
N LEU A 159 -24.26 -5.15 -1.28
CA LEU A 159 -23.90 -4.23 -0.21
C LEU A 159 -22.58 -3.50 -0.50
N LYS A 160 -21.54 -4.26 -0.89
CA LYS A 160 -20.23 -3.71 -1.23
C LYS A 160 -20.33 -2.68 -2.36
N HIS A 161 -21.06 -2.98 -3.42
CA HIS A 161 -21.18 -2.08 -4.58
C HIS A 161 -22.04 -0.85 -4.28
N GLN A 162 -23.22 -1.04 -3.68
CA GLN A 162 -24.19 0.04 -3.50
C GLN A 162 -23.89 0.93 -2.30
N VAL A 163 -23.18 0.43 -1.29
CA VAL A 163 -22.88 1.18 -0.08
C VAL A 163 -21.40 1.51 -0.02
N CYS A 164 -20.54 0.49 -0.04
CA CYS A 164 -19.12 0.69 0.24
C CYS A 164 -18.32 1.31 -0.92
N LEU A 165 -18.72 1.08 -2.16
CA LEU A 165 -18.02 1.55 -3.38
C LEU A 165 -18.83 2.60 -4.15
N SER A 166 -19.82 3.21 -3.49
CA SER A 166 -20.75 4.16 -4.09
C SER A 166 -20.10 5.48 -4.49
N SER A 167 -19.03 5.90 -3.79
CA SER A 167 -18.33 7.16 -4.03
C SER A 167 -16.84 7.05 -3.69
N PRO A 168 -15.93 7.57 -4.54
CA PRO A 168 -14.50 7.64 -4.25
C PRO A 168 -14.16 8.58 -3.08
N ASP A 169 -15.04 9.54 -2.76
CA ASP A 169 -14.84 10.52 -1.69
C ASP A 169 -15.25 9.99 -0.31
N ASP A 170 -16.11 8.97 -0.26
CA ASP A 170 -16.64 8.37 0.97
C ASP A 170 -16.46 6.85 1.04
N LEU A 171 -15.36 6.35 0.48
CA LEU A 171 -14.97 4.95 0.66
C LEU A 171 -14.80 4.65 2.16
N PRO A 172 -15.20 3.51 2.72
CA PRO A 172 -14.82 3.09 4.08
C PRO A 172 -13.32 2.80 4.17
N SER A 173 -12.74 2.71 5.38
CA SER A 173 -11.29 2.45 5.52
C SER A 173 -10.92 1.02 5.08
N SER A 174 -11.81 0.06 5.34
CA SER A 174 -11.65 -1.37 5.09
C SER A 174 -13.02 -1.99 4.82
N VAL A 175 -13.09 -2.99 3.96
CA VAL A 175 -14.29 -3.84 3.77
C VAL A 175 -13.79 -5.26 3.58
N GLU A 176 -13.86 -6.05 4.64
CA GLU A 176 -13.40 -7.44 4.64
C GLU A 176 -14.59 -8.38 4.47
N TYR A 177 -14.39 -9.45 3.71
CA TYR A 177 -15.37 -10.51 3.53
C TYR A 177 -14.82 -11.80 4.15
N MET A 178 -15.67 -12.50 4.88
CA MET A 178 -15.39 -13.81 5.45
C MET A 178 -16.60 -14.70 5.18
N ASP A 179 -16.39 -15.80 4.46
CA ASP A 179 -17.46 -16.78 4.24
C ASP A 179 -17.74 -17.60 5.51
N LYS A 180 -18.84 -18.36 5.47
CA LYS A 180 -19.32 -19.16 6.59
C LYS A 180 -18.30 -20.21 7.03
N ASP A 181 -17.63 -20.88 6.10
CA ASP A 181 -16.74 -22.00 6.39
C ASP A 181 -15.47 -21.46 7.06
N ALA A 182 -14.96 -20.32 6.59
CA ALA A 182 -13.88 -19.60 7.25
C ALA A 182 -14.24 -19.19 8.69
N VAL A 183 -15.45 -18.67 8.91
CA VAL A 183 -15.92 -18.30 10.27
C VAL A 183 -15.95 -19.52 11.19
N ILE A 184 -16.51 -20.64 10.73
CA ILE A 184 -16.59 -21.89 11.49
C ILE A 184 -15.18 -22.40 11.82
N ALA A 185 -14.29 -22.49 10.83
CA ALA A 185 -12.94 -22.98 11.03
C ALA A 185 -12.16 -22.15 12.06
N VAL A 186 -12.33 -20.82 12.04
CA VAL A 186 -11.70 -19.91 13.01
C VAL A 186 -12.37 -19.98 14.39
N ASP A 187 -13.65 -20.35 14.48
CA ASP A 187 -14.33 -20.60 15.75
C ASP A 187 -13.83 -21.89 16.41
N GLU A 188 -13.77 -22.98 15.65
CA GLU A 188 -13.34 -24.31 16.10
C GLU A 188 -11.85 -24.34 16.44
N GLY A 189 -11.01 -23.62 15.68
CA GLY A 189 -9.57 -23.51 15.90
C GLY A 189 -9.17 -22.71 17.15
N GLY A 190 -10.12 -22.08 17.83
CA GLY A 190 -9.88 -21.17 18.95
C GLY A 190 -9.42 -19.78 18.50
N ARG A 191 -9.80 -18.75 19.26
CA ARG A 191 -9.51 -17.34 18.93
C ARG A 191 -8.67 -16.70 20.02
N ALA A 192 -7.57 -16.05 19.62
CA ALA A 192 -6.82 -15.12 20.45
C ALA A 192 -6.76 -13.77 19.74
N LEU A 193 -7.48 -12.78 20.26
CA LEU A 193 -7.47 -11.41 19.75
C LEU A 193 -6.66 -10.54 20.71
N CYS A 194 -5.39 -10.30 20.36
CA CYS A 194 -4.50 -9.44 21.12
C CYS A 194 -4.54 -8.03 20.53
N CYS A 195 -5.32 -7.14 21.14
CA CYS A 195 -5.29 -5.72 20.80
C CYS A 195 -4.18 -5.03 21.61
N ASN A 196 -3.08 -4.65 20.96
CA ASN A 196 -2.13 -3.70 21.55
C ASN A 196 -2.72 -2.29 21.49
N ARG A 197 -2.70 -1.59 22.63
CA ARG A 197 -3.12 -0.18 22.76
C ARG A 197 -2.21 0.76 21.96
#